data_AF-A0A7C1XYH4-F1
#
_entry.id   AF-A0A7C1XYH4-F1
#
_cell.length_a   1.000
_cell.length_b   1.000
_cell.length_c   1.000
_cell.angle_alpha   90.00
_cell.angle_beta   90.00
_cell.angle_gamma   90.00
#
_symmetry.space_group_name_H-M   'P 1'
#
loop_
_entity.id
_entity.type
_entity.pdbx_description
1 polymer ?
#
loop_
_entity_poly.entity_id
_entity_poly.type
_entity_poly.pdbx_seq_one_letter_code
_entity_poly.pdbx_strand_id
1 'polypeptide(L)'
;MKLRNLNYVMNLANGHHSDREGLTVLEVARANVELMDHLMEGLRVSYALLYLQSTLHCDLFHEGKNSFSDVGETYGYTGSTVRVENGTLSCRFYERRPLPTGTLQRRSIPMKSGRYVRSSFKRSAAHDYERELALMTEEQYAIMRATGKNIKTAIRKIRESELMKTYGKHLNK
;
A
#
# COMPACT_ATOMS: atom_id res chain seq x y z
N MET A 1 -22.66 -17.95 15.25
CA MET A 1 -21.99 -17.37 14.06
C MET A 1 -22.47 -18.03 12.75
N LYS A 2 -23.77 -17.91 12.40
CA LYS A 2 -24.36 -18.55 11.20
C LYS A 2 -24.51 -17.62 9.98
N LEU A 3 -24.57 -16.30 10.19
CA LEU A 3 -24.79 -15.29 9.14
C LEU A 3 -23.53 -14.90 8.32
N ARG A 4 -22.46 -15.71 8.34
CA ARG A 4 -21.25 -15.47 7.52
C ARG A 4 -21.22 -16.30 6.24
N ASN A 5 -22.13 -17.26 6.08
CA ASN A 5 -22.22 -18.10 4.90
C ASN A 5 -23.21 -17.49 3.90
N LEU A 6 -22.74 -17.14 2.70
CA LEU A 6 -23.55 -16.50 1.66
C LEU A 6 -24.80 -17.32 1.30
N ASN A 7 -24.64 -18.61 1.03
CA ASN A 7 -25.76 -19.48 0.64
C ASN A 7 -26.81 -19.58 1.75
N TYR A 8 -26.37 -19.72 3.00
CA TYR A 8 -27.27 -19.73 4.15
C TYR A 8 -28.04 -18.40 4.28
N VAL A 9 -27.35 -17.26 4.20
CA VAL A 9 -27.98 -15.93 4.29
C VAL A 9 -28.97 -15.70 3.15
N MET A 10 -28.61 -16.08 1.92
CA MET A 10 -29.49 -15.96 0.75
C MET A 10 -30.71 -16.89 0.85
N ASN A 11 -30.54 -18.11 1.36
CA ASN A 11 -31.64 -19.03 1.60
C ASN A 11 -32.58 -18.50 2.68
N LEU A 12 -32.05 -17.94 3.78
CA LEU A 12 -32.87 -17.26 4.79
C LEU A 12 -33.60 -16.04 4.24
N ALA A 13 -32.96 -15.25 3.38
CA ALA A 13 -33.57 -14.05 2.80
C ALA A 13 -34.72 -14.38 1.82
N ASN A 14 -34.55 -15.43 1.03
CA ASN A 14 -35.54 -15.86 0.01
C ASN A 14 -36.54 -16.91 0.53
N GLY A 15 -36.33 -17.46 1.73
CA GLY A 15 -37.17 -18.49 2.34
C GLY A 15 -38.49 -17.96 2.92
N HIS A 16 -39.22 -18.84 3.57
CA HIS A 16 -40.48 -18.53 4.24
C HIS A 16 -40.25 -17.70 5.52
N HIS A 17 -41.26 -16.98 6.01
CA HIS A 17 -41.12 -16.15 7.22
C HIS A 17 -40.69 -16.96 8.46
N SER A 18 -41.18 -18.18 8.58
CA SER A 18 -40.81 -19.15 9.61
C SER A 18 -39.31 -19.48 9.63
N ASP A 19 -38.63 -19.42 8.49
CA ASP A 19 -37.19 -19.72 8.41
C ASP A 19 -36.34 -18.65 9.10
N ARG A 20 -36.93 -17.46 9.33
CA ARG A 20 -36.31 -16.31 9.99
C ARG A 20 -36.79 -16.14 11.44
N GLU A 21 -37.57 -17.08 11.96
CA GLU A 21 -38.09 -17.01 13.32
C GLU A 21 -36.94 -16.93 14.34
N GLY A 22 -37.05 -15.99 15.30
CA GLY A 22 -36.00 -15.71 16.27
C GLY A 22 -34.83 -14.85 15.77
N LEU A 23 -34.84 -14.41 14.50
CA LEU A 23 -33.84 -13.48 13.97
C LEU A 23 -34.36 -12.03 13.98
N THR A 24 -33.66 -11.16 14.69
CA THR A 24 -33.98 -9.72 14.74
C THR A 24 -33.18 -8.91 13.72
N VAL A 25 -33.74 -7.78 13.29
CA VAL A 25 -33.04 -6.82 12.41
C VAL A 25 -31.71 -6.36 13.04
N LEU A 26 -31.69 -6.17 14.36
CA LEU A 26 -30.49 -5.74 15.09
C LEU A 26 -29.39 -6.81 15.04
N GLU A 27 -29.72 -8.08 15.16
CA GLU A 27 -28.73 -9.17 15.05
C GLU A 27 -28.13 -9.26 13.65
N VAL A 28 -28.95 -9.08 12.61
CA VAL A 28 -28.46 -9.03 11.22
C VAL A 28 -27.55 -7.82 11.02
N ALA A 29 -27.95 -6.65 11.52
CA ALA A 29 -27.14 -5.44 11.43
C ALA A 29 -25.79 -5.59 12.16
N ARG A 30 -25.78 -6.19 13.36
CA ARG A 30 -24.54 -6.49 14.11
C ARG A 30 -23.63 -7.45 13.33
N ALA A 31 -24.18 -8.53 12.78
CA ALA A 31 -23.39 -9.48 11.99
C ALA A 31 -22.77 -8.83 10.74
N ASN A 32 -23.48 -7.89 10.11
CA ASN A 32 -22.96 -7.14 8.96
C ASN A 32 -21.82 -6.18 9.36
N VAL A 33 -21.98 -5.45 10.47
CA VAL A 33 -20.92 -4.60 11.02
C VAL A 33 -19.68 -5.42 11.39
N GLU A 34 -19.84 -6.55 12.08
CA GLU A 34 -18.72 -7.45 12.39
C GLU A 34 -17.97 -7.89 11.13
N LEU A 35 -18.71 -8.23 10.06
CA LEU A 35 -18.10 -8.59 8.78
C LEU A 35 -17.35 -7.41 8.15
N MET A 36 -17.90 -6.19 8.22
CA MET A 36 -17.22 -4.98 7.76
C MET A 36 -15.94 -4.70 8.55
N ASP A 37 -15.94 -4.92 9.86
CA ASP A 37 -14.74 -4.81 10.71
C ASP A 37 -13.67 -5.84 10.33
N HIS A 38 -14.07 -7.09 10.10
CA HIS A 38 -13.15 -8.13 9.62
C HIS A 38 -12.56 -7.79 8.25
N LEU A 39 -13.38 -7.25 7.33
CA LEU A 39 -12.91 -6.78 6.03
C LEU A 39 -11.91 -5.62 6.16
N MET A 40 -12.17 -4.65 7.03
CA MET A 40 -11.21 -3.56 7.30
C MET A 40 -9.90 -4.09 7.85
N GLU A 41 -9.93 -5.08 8.74
CA GLU A 41 -8.71 -5.69 9.27
C GLU A 41 -7.92 -6.42 8.18
N GLY A 42 -8.59 -7.19 7.31
CA GLY A 42 -7.97 -7.78 6.13
C GLY A 42 -7.33 -6.75 5.19
N LEU A 43 -7.99 -5.61 4.99
CA LEU A 43 -7.44 -4.50 4.20
C LEU A 43 -6.21 -3.86 4.87
N ARG A 44 -6.18 -3.73 6.21
CA ARG A 44 -5.01 -3.23 6.94
C ARG A 44 -3.82 -4.17 6.83
N VAL A 45 -4.05 -5.48 6.98
CA VAL A 45 -3.03 -6.50 6.77
C VAL A 45 -2.51 -6.45 5.33
N SER A 46 -3.40 -6.35 4.33
CA SER A 46 -3.01 -6.18 2.93
C SER A 46 -2.15 -4.93 2.71
N TYR A 47 -2.48 -3.82 3.36
CA TYR A 47 -1.66 -2.59 3.30
C TYR A 47 -0.27 -2.77 3.94
N ALA A 48 -0.18 -3.50 5.06
CA ALA A 48 1.09 -3.81 5.71
C ALA A 48 1.97 -4.72 4.83
N LEU A 49 1.37 -5.72 4.15
CA LEU A 49 2.08 -6.54 3.17
C LEU A 49 2.59 -5.72 1.99
N LEU A 50 1.80 -4.75 1.52
CA LEU A 50 2.22 -3.83 0.46
C LEU A 50 3.44 -2.98 0.87
N TYR A 51 3.48 -2.54 2.13
CA TYR A 51 4.64 -1.85 2.69
C TYR A 51 5.86 -2.77 2.74
N LEU A 52 5.72 -4.00 3.24
CA LEU A 52 6.80 -4.99 3.25
C LEU A 52 7.33 -5.26 1.84
N GLN A 53 6.44 -5.50 0.87
CA GLN A 53 6.81 -5.72 -0.53
C GLN A 53 7.59 -4.52 -1.11
N SER A 54 7.17 -3.31 -0.79
CA SER A 54 7.87 -2.10 -1.22
C SER A 54 9.28 -2.01 -0.61
N THR A 55 9.43 -2.36 0.67
CA THR A 55 10.74 -2.43 1.34
C THR A 55 11.65 -3.46 0.67
N LEU A 56 11.15 -4.64 0.34
CA LEU A 56 11.93 -5.65 -0.38
C LEU A 56 12.40 -5.16 -1.76
N HIS A 57 11.57 -4.44 -2.50
CA HIS A 57 12.01 -3.80 -3.75
C HIS A 57 13.07 -2.71 -3.52
N CYS A 58 13.01 -2.00 -2.38
CA CYS A 58 14.05 -1.06 -2.00
C CYS A 58 15.38 -1.76 -1.71
N ASP A 59 15.34 -2.90 -1.04
CA ASP A 59 16.53 -3.70 -0.72
C ASP A 59 17.14 -4.26 -2.01
N LEU A 60 16.32 -4.87 -2.88
CA LEU A 60 16.74 -5.34 -4.20
C LEU A 60 17.36 -4.24 -5.07
N PHE A 61 16.87 -3.00 -4.97
CA PHE A 61 17.48 -1.86 -5.64
C PHE A 61 18.91 -1.63 -5.14
N HIS A 62 19.15 -1.61 -3.83
CA HIS A 62 20.50 -1.41 -3.28
C HIS A 62 21.42 -2.61 -3.52
N GLU A 63 20.89 -3.83 -3.49
CA GLU A 63 21.62 -5.04 -3.88
C GLU A 63 22.04 -4.99 -5.35
N GLY A 64 21.12 -4.63 -6.26
CA GLY A 64 21.44 -4.46 -7.67
C GLY A 64 22.52 -3.41 -7.94
N LYS A 65 22.59 -2.37 -7.10
CA LYS A 65 23.67 -1.38 -7.15
C LYS A 65 25.04 -1.94 -6.74
N ASN A 66 25.07 -2.91 -5.81
CA ASN A 66 26.34 -3.53 -5.42
C ASN A 66 26.98 -4.31 -6.58
N SER A 67 26.17 -4.82 -7.51
CA SER A 67 26.65 -5.54 -8.70
C SER A 67 27.16 -4.63 -9.83
N PHE A 68 27.12 -3.30 -9.68
CA PHE A 68 27.65 -2.40 -10.72
C PHE A 68 29.16 -2.55 -10.93
N SER A 69 29.91 -2.86 -9.87
CA SER A 69 31.34 -3.13 -9.98
C SER A 69 31.65 -4.30 -10.89
N ASP A 70 30.76 -5.30 -10.95
CA ASP A 70 30.94 -6.53 -11.72
C ASP A 70 30.90 -6.26 -13.24
N VAL A 71 30.27 -5.15 -13.64
CA VAL A 71 30.19 -4.68 -15.04
C VAL A 71 31.09 -3.47 -15.30
N GLY A 72 32.01 -3.16 -14.38
CA GLY A 72 32.97 -2.05 -14.52
C GLY A 72 32.40 -0.66 -14.23
N GLU A 73 31.21 -0.58 -13.63
CA GLU A 73 30.53 0.68 -13.30
C GLU A 73 30.72 1.05 -11.82
N THR A 74 30.57 2.34 -11.51
CA THR A 74 30.60 2.82 -10.12
C THR A 74 29.29 2.54 -9.39
N TYR A 75 29.26 2.55 -8.05
CA TYR A 75 28.01 2.39 -7.28
C TYR A 75 26.93 3.43 -7.63
N GLY A 76 27.28 4.64 -8.07
CA GLY A 76 26.33 5.68 -8.47
C GLY A 76 25.69 6.48 -7.32
N TYR A 77 24.87 7.47 -7.67
CA TYR A 77 24.40 8.52 -6.74
C TYR A 77 22.91 8.45 -6.39
N THR A 78 22.12 7.63 -7.08
CA THR A 78 20.69 7.47 -6.81
C THR A 78 20.47 6.48 -5.65
N GLY A 79 19.70 6.90 -4.66
CA GLY A 79 19.23 6.07 -3.56
C GLY A 79 17.73 5.90 -3.61
N SER A 80 17.24 4.82 -3.03
CA SER A 80 15.81 4.51 -2.86
C SER A 80 15.46 4.48 -1.38
N THR A 81 14.23 4.90 -1.02
CA THR A 81 13.68 4.83 0.33
C THR A 81 12.20 4.50 0.30
N VAL A 82 11.77 3.69 1.25
CA VAL A 82 10.37 3.32 1.47
C VAL A 82 10.00 3.63 2.92
N ARG A 83 8.89 4.34 3.12
CA ARG A 83 8.40 4.76 4.44
C ARG A 83 6.89 4.85 4.46
N VAL A 84 6.28 4.74 5.64
CA VAL A 84 4.88 5.13 5.85
C VAL A 84 4.85 6.48 6.56
N GLU A 85 4.39 7.51 5.87
CA GLU A 85 4.27 8.88 6.39
C GLU A 85 2.80 9.24 6.54
N ASN A 86 2.33 9.52 7.76
CA ASN A 86 0.92 9.81 8.06
C ASN A 86 -0.03 8.74 7.49
N GLY A 87 0.36 7.47 7.65
CA GLY A 87 -0.37 6.32 7.12
C GLY A 87 -0.35 6.22 5.60
N THR A 88 0.49 6.96 4.87
CA THR A 88 0.62 6.92 3.40
C THR A 88 1.95 6.30 3.01
N LEU A 89 1.90 5.30 2.13
CA LEU A 89 3.08 4.62 1.61
C LEU A 89 3.83 5.57 0.67
N SER A 90 5.07 5.88 1.03
CA SER A 90 5.99 6.75 0.30
C SER A 90 7.15 5.89 -0.20
N CYS A 91 7.18 5.67 -1.52
CA CYS A 91 8.29 4.99 -2.21
C CYS A 91 8.97 6.03 -3.10
N ARG A 92 10.21 6.41 -2.76
CA ARG A 92 10.88 7.59 -3.31
C ARG A 92 12.32 7.29 -3.70
N PHE A 93 12.78 8.01 -4.71
CA PHE A 93 14.21 8.13 -5.02
C PHE A 93 14.76 9.46 -4.55
N TYR A 94 16.03 9.46 -4.17
CA TYR A 94 16.81 10.63 -3.80
C TYR A 94 18.20 10.54 -4.42
N GLU A 95 18.81 11.69 -4.64
CA GLU A 95 20.21 11.82 -5.00
C GLU A 95 21.05 11.91 -3.74
N ARG A 96 22.20 11.22 -3.73
CA ARG A 96 23.20 11.22 -2.66
C ARG A 96 24.58 11.44 -3.29
N ARG A 97 25.03 12.69 -3.29
CA ARG A 97 26.35 13.08 -3.81
C ARG A 97 27.29 13.52 -2.70
N PRO A 98 28.57 13.12 -2.73
CA PRO A 98 29.59 13.72 -1.87
C PRO A 98 29.83 15.18 -2.27
N LEU A 99 29.88 16.06 -1.28
CA LEU A 99 30.31 17.44 -1.42
C LEU A 99 31.84 17.52 -1.28
N PRO A 100 32.48 18.59 -1.81
CA PRO A 100 33.92 18.81 -1.65
C PRO A 100 34.38 18.84 -0.19
N THR A 101 33.49 19.17 0.74
CA THR A 101 33.72 19.21 2.19
C THR A 101 33.69 17.83 2.85
N GLY A 102 33.48 16.75 2.09
CA GLY A 102 33.39 15.37 2.60
C GLY A 102 32.01 14.99 3.14
N THR A 103 31.06 15.92 3.22
CA THR A 103 29.68 15.62 3.64
C THR A 103 28.84 15.10 2.47
N LEU A 104 27.83 14.28 2.75
CA LEU A 104 26.91 13.75 1.74
C LEU A 104 25.68 14.65 1.61
N GLN A 105 25.49 15.27 0.45
CA GLN A 105 24.26 15.96 0.14
C GLN A 105 23.19 14.95 -0.26
N ARG A 106 22.05 14.95 0.44
CA ARG A 106 20.84 14.22 0.05
C ARG A 106 19.81 15.18 -0.52
N ARG A 107 19.36 14.93 -1.75
CA ARG A 107 18.33 15.74 -2.42
C ARG A 107 17.21 14.85 -2.94
N SER A 108 15.97 15.22 -2.66
CA SER A 108 14.81 14.50 -3.20
C SER A 108 14.74 14.64 -4.72
N ILE A 109 14.53 13.53 -5.43
CA ILE A 109 14.28 13.55 -6.88
C ILE A 109 12.78 13.77 -7.10
N PRO A 110 12.37 14.77 -7.89
CA PRO A 110 10.96 15.07 -8.12
C PRO A 110 10.31 14.03 -9.04
N MET A 111 9.09 13.62 -8.67
CA MET A 111 8.20 12.85 -9.54
C MET A 111 7.47 13.76 -10.51
N LYS A 112 7.16 13.25 -11.70
CA LYS A 112 6.24 13.87 -12.67
C LYS A 112 4.96 13.06 -12.72
N SER A 113 3.82 13.70 -12.44
CA SER A 113 2.49 13.05 -12.45
C SER A 113 2.42 11.78 -11.56
N GLY A 114 3.07 11.81 -10.39
CA GLY A 114 3.03 10.69 -9.43
C GLY A 114 3.94 9.50 -9.76
N ARG A 115 4.83 9.64 -10.75
CA ARG A 115 5.85 8.66 -11.08
C ARG A 115 7.20 9.26 -11.41
N TYR A 116 8.24 8.44 -11.33
CA TYR A 116 9.54 8.77 -11.88
C TYR A 116 9.57 8.38 -13.36
N VAL A 117 10.18 9.23 -14.18
CA VAL A 117 10.36 8.98 -15.62
C VAL A 117 11.84 9.05 -15.95
N ARG A 118 12.25 8.63 -17.13
CA ARG A 118 13.68 8.64 -17.53
C ARG A 118 14.35 10.01 -17.30
N SER A 119 13.63 11.10 -17.53
CA SER A 119 14.14 12.46 -17.29
C SER A 119 14.26 12.85 -15.81
N SER A 120 13.56 12.17 -14.89
CA SER A 120 13.72 12.36 -13.43
C SER A 120 15.15 12.05 -12.97
N PHE A 121 15.82 11.12 -13.64
CA PHE A 121 17.16 10.65 -13.25
C PHE A 121 18.30 11.26 -14.06
N LYS A 122 18.00 12.16 -15.01
CA LYS A 122 18.99 12.73 -15.96
C LYS A 122 20.23 13.33 -15.28
N ARG A 123 20.07 13.89 -14.08
CA ARG A 123 21.15 14.53 -13.30
C ARG A 123 21.56 13.74 -12.06
N SER A 124 20.80 12.72 -11.67
CA SER A 124 21.02 12.00 -10.41
C SER A 124 21.61 10.61 -10.59
N ALA A 125 21.45 10.00 -11.78
CA ALA A 125 22.11 8.76 -12.11
C ALA A 125 23.56 9.05 -12.56
N ALA A 126 24.50 8.22 -12.14
CA ALA A 126 25.89 8.28 -12.55
C ALA A 126 26.09 7.72 -13.97
N HIS A 127 25.33 6.68 -14.32
CA HIS A 127 25.41 5.97 -15.60
C HIS A 127 24.06 5.38 -15.98
N ASP A 128 23.99 4.81 -17.18
CA ASP A 128 22.74 4.30 -17.76
C ASP A 128 22.19 3.09 -16.99
N TYR A 129 23.04 2.17 -16.52
CA TYR A 129 22.59 1.03 -15.69
C TYR A 129 21.89 1.46 -14.40
N GLU A 130 22.40 2.48 -13.70
CA GLU A 130 21.75 3.00 -12.48
C GLU A 130 20.37 3.58 -12.79
N ARG A 131 20.26 4.28 -13.93
CA ARG A 131 18.99 4.83 -14.39
C ARG A 131 18.00 3.72 -14.73
N GLU A 132 18.42 2.69 -15.46
CA GLU A 132 17.53 1.59 -15.82
C GLU A 132 17.09 0.80 -14.58
N LEU A 133 17.99 0.54 -13.63
CA LEU A 133 17.64 -0.09 -12.35
C LEU A 133 16.60 0.73 -11.56
N ALA A 134 16.75 2.06 -11.55
CA ALA A 134 15.79 2.95 -10.91
C ALA A 134 14.42 2.96 -11.62
N LEU A 135 14.40 2.89 -12.96
CA LEU A 135 13.16 2.82 -13.73
C LEU A 135 12.44 1.49 -13.55
N MET A 136 13.15 0.37 -13.55
CA MET A 136 12.57 -0.95 -13.25
C MET A 136 11.97 -1.01 -11.85
N THR A 137 12.68 -0.45 -10.86
CA THR A 137 12.18 -0.36 -9.47
C THR A 137 10.95 0.55 -9.39
N GLU A 138 10.93 1.64 -10.16
CA GLU A 138 9.80 2.56 -10.21
C GLU A 138 8.52 1.91 -10.77
N GLU A 139 8.60 0.98 -11.72
CA GLU A 139 7.41 0.28 -12.23
C GLU A 139 6.65 -0.40 -11.09
N GLN A 140 7.40 -1.05 -10.19
CA GLN A 140 6.83 -1.69 -9.00
C GLN A 140 6.31 -0.63 -8.02
N TYR A 141 7.09 0.40 -7.71
CA TYR A 141 6.66 1.45 -6.81
C TYR A 141 5.40 2.19 -7.28
N ALA A 142 5.22 2.39 -8.58
CA ALA A 142 4.02 3.00 -9.14
C ALA A 142 2.78 2.14 -8.85
N ILE A 143 2.89 0.81 -9.02
CA ILE A 143 1.84 -0.14 -8.66
C ILE A 143 1.56 -0.08 -7.16
N MET A 144 2.60 -0.14 -6.31
CA MET A 144 2.43 -0.09 -4.85
C MET A 144 1.74 1.20 -4.39
N ARG A 145 2.14 2.36 -4.91
CA ARG A 145 1.50 3.64 -4.56
C ARG A 145 0.03 3.68 -4.99
N ALA A 146 -0.29 3.17 -6.18
CA ALA A 146 -1.67 3.10 -6.67
C ALA A 146 -2.54 2.16 -5.83
N THR A 147 -2.04 0.94 -5.58
CA THR A 147 -2.72 -0.08 -4.77
C THR A 147 -2.93 0.41 -3.34
N GLY A 148 -1.91 1.02 -2.72
CA GLY A 148 -2.01 1.57 -1.37
C GLY A 148 -3.08 2.67 -1.26
N LYS A 149 -3.18 3.55 -2.27
CA LYS A 149 -4.26 4.55 -2.35
C LYS A 149 -5.64 3.91 -2.42
N ASN A 150 -5.79 2.84 -3.21
CA ASN A 150 -7.06 2.12 -3.34
C ASN A 150 -7.48 1.45 -2.03
N ILE A 151 -6.56 0.76 -1.36
CA ILE A 151 -6.83 0.10 -0.06
C ILE A 151 -7.26 1.14 0.99
N LYS A 152 -6.53 2.25 1.13
CA LYS A 152 -6.90 3.33 2.05
C LYS A 152 -8.28 3.91 1.74
N THR A 153 -8.59 4.07 0.46
CA THR A 153 -9.90 4.56 0.03
C THR A 153 -11.01 3.58 0.40
N ALA A 154 -10.78 2.28 0.25
CA ALA A 154 -11.74 1.25 0.66
C ALA A 154 -11.98 1.26 2.17
N ILE A 155 -10.91 1.27 2.99
CA ILE A 155 -11.01 1.38 4.45
C ILE A 155 -11.82 2.61 4.85
N ARG A 156 -11.52 3.77 4.24
CA ARG A 156 -12.25 5.00 4.51
C ARG A 156 -13.74 4.88 4.18
N LYS A 157 -14.08 4.33 3.01
CA LYS A 157 -15.48 4.14 2.57
C LYS A 157 -16.26 3.21 3.50
N ILE A 158 -15.66 2.12 3.97
CA ILE A 158 -16.30 1.22 4.92
C ILE A 158 -16.60 1.97 6.23
N ARG A 159 -15.58 2.62 6.79
CA ARG A 159 -15.69 3.40 8.03
C ARG A 159 -16.73 4.53 7.96
N GLU A 160 -16.86 5.16 6.79
CA GLU A 160 -17.80 6.27 6.55
C GLU A 160 -19.21 5.82 6.15
N SER A 161 -19.46 4.51 6.02
CA SER A 161 -20.80 4.00 5.68
C SER A 161 -21.81 4.26 6.79
N GLU A 162 -23.07 4.54 6.42
CA GLU A 162 -24.15 4.80 7.37
C GLU A 162 -24.43 3.60 8.28
N LEU A 163 -24.23 2.37 7.77
CA LEU A 163 -24.35 1.16 8.57
C LEU A 163 -23.32 1.16 9.73
N MET A 164 -22.05 1.45 9.44
CA MET A 164 -21.00 1.53 10.46
C MET A 164 -21.25 2.67 11.46
N LYS A 165 -21.73 3.83 10.99
CA LYS A 165 -22.03 4.97 11.88
C LYS A 165 -23.19 4.69 12.83
N THR A 166 -24.23 4.02 12.32
CA THR A 166 -25.46 3.73 13.06
C THR A 166 -25.27 2.55 14.01
N TYR A 167 -24.76 1.43 13.51
CA TYR A 167 -24.71 0.17 14.26
C TYR A 167 -23.34 -0.14 14.89
N GLY A 168 -22.24 0.43 14.39
CA GLY A 168 -20.89 0.19 14.91
C GLY A 168 -20.63 0.77 16.30
N LYS A 169 -21.35 1.82 16.71
CA LYS A 169 -21.27 2.38 18.07
C LYS A 169 -21.76 1.41 19.15
N HIS A 170 -22.57 0.43 18.78
CA HIS A 170 -23.18 -0.53 19.71
C HIS A 170 -22.31 -1.77 19.99
N LEU A 171 -21.15 -1.90 19.36
CA LEU A 171 -20.21 -3.03 19.58
C LEU A 171 -19.06 -2.69 20.54
N ASN A 172 -18.82 -1.41 20.84
CA ASN A 172 -17.74 -0.94 21.73
C ASN A 172 -18.22 -0.67 23.18
N LYS A 173 -19.36 -1.25 23.59
CA LYS A 173 -19.85 -1.25 24.98
C LYS A 173 -19.88 -2.68 25.48
#